data_AF-A0A1C6L187-F1
#
_entry.id   AF-A0A1C6L187-F1
#
_cell.length_a   1.000
_cell.length_b   1.000
_cell.length_c   1.000
_cell.angle_alpha   90.00
_cell.angle_beta   90.00
_cell.angle_gamma   90.00
#
_symmetry.space_group_name_H-M   'P 1'
#
loop_
_entity.id
_entity.type
_entity.pdbx_description
1 polymer ?
#
loop_
_entity_poly.entity_id
_entity_poly.type
_entity_poly.pdbx_seq_one_letter_code
_entity_poly.pdbx_strand_id
1 'polypeptide(L)' 'MISVLIGIGVFIIGFIISSTGSSFLNGGSAEFSYYSAIIFSVLYLSGVVGVATSLILKALEKNYKDK' A
#
# COMPACT_ATOMS: atom_id res chain seq x y z
N MET A 1 10.82 -4.27 -14.17
CA MET A 1 10.37 -5.45 -13.39
C MET A 1 10.80 -5.39 -11.94
N ILE A 2 12.07 -5.15 -11.62
CA ILE A 2 12.57 -5.11 -10.23
C ILE A 2 11.74 -4.18 -9.34
N SER A 3 11.42 -2.97 -9.79
CA SER A 3 10.60 -2.02 -9.02
C SER A 3 9.20 -2.52 -8.71
N VAL A 4 8.58 -3.29 -9.63
CA VAL A 4 7.26 -3.91 -9.41
C VAL A 4 7.37 -5.02 -8.37
N LEU A 5 8.42 -5.84 -8.45
CA LEU A 5 8.71 -6.89 -7.46
C LEU A 5 8.97 -6.31 -6.06
N ILE A 6 9.65 -5.16 -5.97
CA ILE A 6 9.83 -4.45 -4.70
C ILE A 6 8.48 -4.00 -4.15
N GLY A 7 7.61 -3.42 -4.97
CA GLY A 7 6.25 -3.02 -4.57
C GLY A 7 5.45 -4.20 -4.02
N ILE A 8 5.44 -5.33 -4.74
CA ILE A 8 4.80 -6.58 -4.30
C ILE A 8 5.40 -7.07 -2.98
N GLY A 9 6.73 -7.05 -2.85
CA GLY A 9 7.41 -7.47 -1.62
C GLY A 9 7.03 -6.61 -0.42
N VAL A 10 6.99 -5.28 -0.58
CA VAL A 10 6.56 -4.34 0.47
C VAL A 10 5.11 -4.61 0.87
N PHE A 11 4.22 -4.87 -0.09
CA PHE A 11 2.83 -5.22 0.19
C PHE A 11 2.74 -6.51 1.01
N ILE A 12 3.39 -7.60 0.57
CA ILE A 12 3.34 -8.90 1.25
C ILE A 12 3.88 -8.80 2.68
N ILE A 13 5.04 -8.14 2.87
CA ILE A 13 5.64 -7.98 4.20
C ILE A 13 4.72 -7.16 5.11
N GLY A 14 4.21 -6.03 4.63
CA GLY A 14 3.31 -5.18 5.41
C GLY A 14 1.99 -5.89 5.76
N PHE A 15 1.46 -6.70 4.84
CA PHE A 15 0.26 -7.50 5.07
C PHE A 15 0.48 -8.53 6.20
N ILE A 16 1.60 -9.26 6.16
CA ILE A 16 1.96 -10.23 7.21
C ILE A 16 2.15 -9.54 8.56
N ILE A 17 2.82 -8.38 8.58
CA ILE A 17 3.01 -7.61 9.81
C ILE A 17 1.66 -7.16 10.37
N SER A 18 0.76 -6.66 9.51
CA SER A 18 -0.57 -6.22 9.93
C SER A 18 -1.40 -7.38 10.49
N SER A 19 -1.43 -8.52 9.80
CA SER A 19 -2.22 -9.69 10.24
C SER A 19 -1.65 -10.28 11.53
N THR A 20 -0.32 -10.38 11.65
CA THR A 20 0.31 -11.03 12.81
C THR A 20 0.35 -10.10 14.02
N GLY A 21 0.63 -8.81 13.81
CA GLY A 21 0.66 -7.81 14.87
C GLY A 21 -0.70 -7.62 15.54
N SER A 22 -1.77 -7.64 14.75
CA SER A 22 -3.13 -7.56 15.27
C SER A 22 -3.55 -8.82 16.04
N SER A 23 -3.11 -10.02 15.63
CA SER A 23 -3.28 -11.24 16.42
C SER A 23 -2.52 -11.20 17.75
N PHE A 24 -1.31 -10.63 17.79
CA PHE A 24 -0.52 -10.53 19.02
C PHE A 24 -1.11 -9.54 20.02
N LEU A 25 -1.63 -8.40 19.54
CA LEU A 25 -2.14 -7.32 20.40
C LEU A 25 -3.56 -7.58 20.93
N ASN A 26 -4.39 -8.34 20.22
CA ASN A 26 -5.79 -8.62 20.59
C ASN A 26 -6.07 -10.08 20.95
N GLY A 27 -5.07 -10.79 21.48
CA GLY A 27 -5.26 -12.11 22.09
C GLY A 27 -5.67 -13.22 21.11
N GLY A 28 -5.27 -13.13 19.84
CA GLY A 28 -5.49 -14.20 18.86
C GLY A 28 -6.87 -14.23 18.20
N SER A 29 -7.69 -13.18 18.32
CA SER A 29 -8.96 -13.09 17.57
C SER A 29 -8.70 -13.06 16.06
N ALA A 30 -9.12 -14.12 15.36
CA ALA A 30 -8.96 -14.27 13.92
C ALA A 30 -9.72 -13.19 13.12
N GLU A 31 -10.88 -12.77 13.62
CA GLU A 31 -11.69 -11.71 12.99
C GLU A 31 -10.94 -10.38 12.98
N PHE A 32 -10.29 -10.03 14.10
CA PHE A 32 -9.56 -8.78 14.20
C PHE A 32 -8.32 -8.77 13.30
N SER A 33 -7.65 -9.92 13.17
CA SER A 33 -6.53 -10.10 12.24
C SER A 33 -6.95 -9.88 10.78
N TYR A 34 -8.12 -10.41 10.41
CA TYR A 34 -8.70 -10.24 9.09
C TYR A 34 -9.02 -8.77 8.78
N TYR A 35 -9.70 -8.06 9.69
CA TYR A 35 -10.00 -6.65 9.49
C TYR A 35 -8.74 -5.78 9.43
N SER A 36 -7.73 -6.06 10.26
CA SER A 36 -6.45 -5.34 10.21
C SER A 36 -5.76 -5.51 8.85
N ALA A 37 -5.74 -6.73 8.32
CA ALA A 37 -5.13 -7.01 7.02
C ALA A 37 -5.88 -6.34 5.85
N ILE A 38 -7.22 -6.27 5.91
CA ILE A 38 -8.03 -5.50 4.95
C ILE A 38 -7.69 -4.01 5.03
N ILE A 39 -7.68 -3.43 6.23
CA ILE A 39 -7.38 -2.01 6.42
C ILE A 39 -6.01 -1.68 5.84
N PHE A 40 -4.99 -2.47 6.15
CA PHE A 40 -3.66 -2.31 5.57
C PHE A 40 -3.70 -2.34 4.03
N SER A 41 -4.43 -3.30 3.45
CA SER A 41 -4.52 -3.44 1.99
C SER A 41 -5.15 -2.21 1.32
N VAL A 42 -6.21 -1.66 1.91
CA VAL A 42 -6.88 -0.45 1.42
C VAL A 42 -5.98 0.77 1.53
N LEU A 43 -5.26 0.92 2.66
CA LEU A 43 -4.33 2.02 2.88
C LEU A 43 -3.15 1.96 1.92
N TYR A 44 -2.58 0.77 1.70
CA TYR A 44 -1.50 0.56 0.74
C TYR A 44 -1.94 0.94 -0.68
N LEU A 45 -3.11 0.44 -1.12
CA LEU A 45 -3.65 0.76 -2.44
C LEU A 45 -3.88 2.26 -2.61
N SER A 46 -4.45 2.91 -1.60
CA SER A 46 -4.66 4.37 -1.60
C SER A 46 -3.35 5.14 -1.77
N GLY A 47 -2.28 4.71 -1.08
CA GLY A 47 -0.94 5.27 -1.23
C GLY A 47 -0.39 5.12 -2.65
N VAL A 48 -0.50 3.92 -3.24
CA VAL A 48 -0.05 3.66 -4.62
C VAL A 48 -0.78 4.55 -5.62
N VAL A 49 -2.11 4.66 -5.50
CA VAL A 49 -2.93 5.52 -6.36
C VAL A 49 -2.53 7.00 -6.20
N GLY A 50 -2.32 7.45 -4.96
CA GLY A 50 -1.87 8.82 -4.68
C GLY A 50 -0.55 9.15 -5.36
N VAL A 51 0.47 8.29 -5.19
CA VAL A 51 1.79 8.47 -5.82
C VAL A 51 1.67 8.45 -7.35
N ALA A 52 0.94 7.49 -7.92
CA ALA A 52 0.73 7.41 -9.36
C ALA A 52 0.07 8.69 -9.91
N THR A 53 -0.94 9.20 -9.20
CA THR A 53 -1.62 10.45 -9.56
C THR A 53 -0.67 11.64 -9.53
N SER A 54 0.16 11.77 -8.48
CA SER A 54 1.17 12.83 -8.40
C SER A 54 2.18 12.78 -9.55
N LEU A 55 2.62 11.57 -9.96
CA LEU A 55 3.53 11.41 -11.09
C LEU A 55 2.87 11.82 -12.42
N ILE A 56 1.60 11.47 -12.63
CA ILE A 56 0.83 11.87 -13.80
C ILE A 56 0.70 13.39 -13.86
N LEU A 57 0.30 14.03 -12.74
CA LEU A 57 0.18 15.49 -12.68
C LEU A 57 1.51 16.19 -12.98
N LYS A 58 2.61 15.68 -12.42
CA LYS A 58 3.95 16.22 -12.68
C LYS A 58 4.35 16.08 -14.16
N ALA A 59 4.01 14.97 -14.80
CA ALA A 59 4.25 14.77 -16.22
C ALA A 59 3.40 15.72 -17.09
N LEU A 60 2.14 15.93 -16.73
CA LEU A 60 1.25 16.87 -17.43
C LEU A 60 1.73 18.32 -17.29
N GLU A 61 2.11 18.75 -16.08
CA GLU A 61 2.63 20.10 -15.83
C GLU A 61 3.90 20.38 -16.65
N LYS A 62 4.80 19.40 -16.73
CA LYS A 62 6.02 19.51 -17.55
C LYS A 62 5.67 19.68 -19.04
N ASN A 63 4.80 18.84 -19.58
CA ASN A 63 4.38 18.93 -20.99
C ASN A 63 3.64 20.23 -21.33
N TYR A 64 2.98 20.85 -20.35
CA TYR A 64 2.33 22.14 -20.53
C TYR A 64 3.34 23.31 -20.54
N LYS A 65 4.38 23.26 -19.70
CA LYS A 65 5.42 24.30 -19.63
C LYS A 65 6.42 24.27 -20.79
N ASP A 66 6.61 23.11 -21.43
CA ASP A 66 7.48 22.93 -22.59
C ASP A 66 6.79 23.34 -23.92
N LYS A 67 5.53 23.81 -23.88
CA LYS A 67 4.79 24.40 -25.00
C LYS A 67 4.71 25.92 -24.87
#